data_AF-A0A645H5F5-F1
#
_entry.id   AF-A0A645H5F5-F1
#
_cell.length_a   1.000
_cell.length_b   1.000
_cell.length_c   1.000
_cell.angle_alpha   90.00
_cell.angle_beta   90.00
_cell.angle_gamma   90.00
#
_symmetry.space_group_name_H-M   'P 1'
#
loop_
_entity.id
_entity.type
_entity.pdbx_description
1 polymer ?
#
loop_
_entity_poly.entity_id
_entity_poly.type
_entity_poly.pdbx_seq_one_letter_code
_entity_poly.pdbx_strand_id
1 'polypeptide(L)'
;MDAHNIDYDSCFDAVLCLQNGLSAIRADVPEAFAAKVIRALKIGGKAYFSTYHPNFWEQRVAWFQEQARKGLIGELDVEKTKNGVIICKDGFRATTHSITDLEKIGRSTNCDWQIFEVDDSSIFLVVEK
;
A
#
# COMPACT_ATOMS: atom_id res chain seq x y z
N MET A 1 0.14 18.27 3.50
CA MET A 1 0.33 17.78 2.12
C MET A 1 -0.72 16.71 1.89
N ASP A 2 -1.49 16.81 0.80
CA ASP A 2 -2.53 15.84 0.45
C ASP A 2 -1.99 14.92 -0.66
N ALA A 3 -1.90 13.62 -0.37
CA ALA A 3 -1.38 12.64 -1.31
C ALA A 3 -2.31 12.46 -2.54
N HIS A 4 -3.60 12.75 -2.42
CA HIS A 4 -4.51 12.70 -3.57
C HIS A 4 -4.25 13.82 -4.58
N ASN A 5 -3.64 14.91 -4.13
CA ASN A 5 -3.35 16.10 -4.93
C ASN A 5 -1.85 16.25 -5.22
N ILE A 6 -1.19 15.14 -5.54
CA ILE A 6 0.18 15.14 -6.04
C ILE A 6 0.17 15.68 -7.48
N ASP A 7 0.78 16.85 -7.67
CA ASP A 7 0.96 17.50 -8.98
C ASP A 7 2.43 17.84 -9.26
N TYR A 8 3.28 16.81 -9.20
CA TYR A 8 4.66 16.90 -9.63
C TYR A 8 4.81 16.30 -11.02
N ASP A 9 5.74 16.84 -11.79
CA ASP A 9 6.16 16.29 -13.08
C ASP A 9 7.68 16.18 -13.10
N SER A 10 8.17 14.94 -13.26
CA SER A 10 9.59 14.66 -13.49
C SER A 10 10.53 15.29 -12.46
N CYS A 11 10.11 15.29 -11.19
CA CYS A 11 10.81 15.94 -10.07
C CYS A 11 11.69 14.96 -9.29
N PHE A 12 11.33 13.68 -9.24
CA PHE A 12 11.94 12.72 -8.31
C PHE A 12 12.65 11.58 -9.03
N ASP A 13 13.78 11.16 -8.47
CA ASP A 13 14.49 9.95 -8.89
C ASP A 13 13.84 8.69 -8.26
N ALA A 14 13.16 8.84 -7.12
CA ALA A 14 12.42 7.76 -6.48
C ALA A 14 11.17 8.24 -5.73
N VAL A 15 10.13 7.41 -5.70
CA VAL A 15 8.93 7.59 -4.86
C VAL A 15 8.68 6.33 -4.06
N LEU A 16 8.46 6.49 -2.75
CA LEU A 16 8.34 5.39 -1.79
C LEU A 16 6.93 5.38 -1.16
N CYS A 17 6.10 4.41 -1.55
CA CYS A 17 4.79 4.12 -0.99
C CYS A 17 4.88 2.87 -0.09
N LEU A 18 5.46 3.07 1.09
CA LEU A 18 5.87 2.00 2.01
C LEU A 18 4.82 1.69 3.09
N GLN A 19 5.00 0.56 3.79
CA GLN A 19 4.14 0.08 4.86
C GLN A 19 2.65 0.11 4.51
N ASN A 20 2.29 -0.54 3.39
CA ASN A 20 0.89 -0.63 2.94
C ASN A 20 0.28 0.74 2.60
N GLY A 21 1.09 1.62 2.00
CA GLY A 21 0.78 3.04 1.78
C GLY A 21 -0.47 3.29 0.93
N LEU A 22 -0.75 2.47 -0.08
CA LEU A 22 -1.98 2.59 -0.89
C LEU A 22 -3.25 2.45 -0.03
N SER A 23 -3.24 1.54 0.95
CA SER A 23 -4.34 1.43 1.92
C SER A 23 -4.36 2.59 2.91
N ALA A 24 -3.20 3.06 3.37
CA ALA A 24 -3.12 4.15 4.34
C ALA A 24 -3.66 5.46 3.75
N ILE A 25 -3.35 5.73 2.48
CA ILE A 25 -3.84 6.87 1.71
C ILE A 25 -5.31 6.69 1.29
N ARG A 26 -5.85 5.46 1.37
CA ARG A 26 -7.18 5.12 0.82
C ARG A 26 -7.26 5.49 -0.66
N ALA A 27 -6.31 5.00 -1.44
CA ALA A 27 -6.35 5.15 -2.89
C ALA A 27 -7.55 4.35 -3.44
N ASP A 28 -8.69 5.04 -3.65
CA ASP A 28 -9.92 4.42 -4.16
C ASP A 28 -9.73 3.72 -5.50
N VAL A 29 -8.85 4.30 -6.34
CA VAL A 29 -8.42 3.74 -7.62
C VAL A 29 -6.89 3.66 -7.62
N PRO A 30 -6.30 2.56 -7.12
CA PRO A 30 -4.85 2.40 -6.98
C PRO A 30 -4.06 2.64 -8.28
N GLU A 31 -4.60 2.22 -9.42
CA GLU A 31 -4.03 2.42 -10.76
C GLU A 31 -3.90 3.91 -11.09
N ALA A 32 -4.96 4.69 -10.83
CA ALA A 32 -4.95 6.13 -11.07
C ALA A 32 -3.99 6.86 -10.13
N PHE A 33 -3.84 6.37 -8.89
CA PHE A 33 -2.85 6.90 -7.95
C PHE A 33 -1.42 6.57 -8.41
N ALA A 34 -1.17 5.33 -8.84
CA ALA A 34 0.12 4.93 -9.38
C ALA A 34 0.51 5.77 -10.61
N ALA A 35 -0.42 6.06 -11.52
CA ALA A 35 -0.16 6.94 -12.66
C ALA A 35 0.32 8.34 -12.24
N LYS A 36 -0.22 8.93 -11.16
CA LYS A 36 0.26 10.21 -10.60
C LYS A 36 1.69 10.07 -10.05
N VAL A 37 1.98 8.98 -9.36
CA VAL A 37 3.33 8.69 -8.84
C VAL A 37 4.33 8.55 -10.00
N ILE A 38 3.96 7.85 -11.07
CA ILE A 38 4.82 7.72 -12.26
C ILE A 38 5.02 9.08 -12.95
N ARG A 39 4.00 9.94 -13.04
CA ARG A 39 4.19 11.30 -13.58
C ARG A 39 5.25 12.08 -12.81
N ALA A 40 5.26 11.96 -11.49
CA ALA A 40 6.20 12.67 -10.62
C ALA A 40 7.67 12.21 -10.77
N LEU A 41 7.91 11.00 -11.31
CA LEU A 41 9.25 10.47 -11.53
C LEU A 41 9.93 11.06 -12.77
N LYS A 42 11.25 11.24 -12.70
CA LYS A 42 12.10 11.45 -13.88
C LYS A 42 12.17 10.15 -14.71
N ILE A 43 12.59 10.25 -15.97
CA ILE A 43 12.92 9.06 -16.78
C ILE A 43 14.06 8.28 -16.10
N GLY A 44 13.91 6.97 -15.98
CA GLY A 44 14.77 6.07 -15.19
C GLY A 44 14.50 6.09 -13.69
N GLY A 45 13.56 6.90 -13.22
CA GLY A 45 13.16 6.97 -11.82
C GLY A 45 12.29 5.78 -11.40
N LYS A 46 12.27 5.45 -10.10
CA LYS A 46 11.60 4.25 -9.58
C LYS A 46 10.52 4.53 -8.53
N ALA A 47 9.38 3.88 -8.68
CA ALA A 47 8.33 3.85 -7.67
C ALA A 47 8.34 2.50 -6.94
N TYR A 48 8.19 2.54 -5.62
CA TYR A 48 8.13 1.37 -4.76
C TYR A 48 6.80 1.37 -4.01
N PHE A 49 5.94 0.38 -4.26
CA PHE A 49 4.69 0.18 -3.54
C PHE A 49 4.80 -1.10 -2.73
N SER A 50 4.71 -1.00 -1.40
CA SER A 50 4.71 -2.18 -0.53
C SER A 50 3.33 -2.46 0.06
N THR A 51 3.01 -3.73 0.22
CA THR A 51 1.88 -4.27 0.98
C THR A 51 2.39 -5.39 1.90
N TYR A 52 1.60 -5.78 2.90
CA TYR A 52 1.97 -6.89 3.77
C TYR A 52 1.75 -8.23 3.08
N HIS A 53 2.70 -9.14 3.27
CA HIS A 53 2.58 -10.54 2.83
C HIS A 53 1.54 -11.28 3.70
N PRO A 54 0.77 -12.24 3.16
CA PRO A 54 -0.19 -13.03 3.95
C PRO A 54 0.44 -13.77 5.15
N ASN A 55 1.71 -14.20 5.05
CA ASN A 55 2.44 -14.85 6.15
C ASN A 55 2.67 -13.91 7.35
N PHE A 56 2.57 -12.58 7.17
CA PHE A 56 2.73 -11.58 8.22
C PHE A 56 1.42 -11.23 8.94
N TRP A 57 0.34 -11.98 8.67
CA TRP A 57 -1.00 -11.65 9.14
C TRP A 57 -1.11 -11.57 10.66
N GLU A 58 -0.56 -12.54 11.38
CA GLU A 58 -0.66 -12.59 12.85
C GLU A 58 0.05 -11.41 13.50
N GLN A 59 1.24 -11.07 13.04
CA GLN A 59 2.02 -9.92 13.51
C GLN A 59 1.28 -8.61 13.20
N ARG A 60 0.67 -8.51 12.02
CA ARG A 60 -0.15 -7.34 11.65
C ARG A 60 -1.37 -7.21 12.56
N VAL A 61 -2.10 -8.29 12.84
CA VAL A 61 -3.24 -8.26 13.76
C VAL A 61 -2.79 -7.85 15.17
N ALA A 62 -1.71 -8.43 15.69
CA ALA A 62 -1.14 -8.09 16.99
C ALA A 62 -0.76 -6.60 17.09
N TRP A 63 -0.20 -6.03 16.01
CA TRP A 63 0.10 -4.60 15.92
C TRP A 63 -1.15 -3.73 16.10
N PHE A 64 -2.23 -4.05 15.36
CA PHE A 64 -3.48 -3.29 15.47
C PHE A 64 -4.18 -3.49 16.82
N GLN A 65 -4.11 -4.69 17.41
CA GLN A 65 -4.59 -4.94 18.78
C GLN A 65 -3.87 -4.06 19.81
N GLU A 66 -2.54 -3.91 19.68
CA GLU A 66 -1.76 -3.04 20.57
C GLU A 66 -2.12 -1.56 20.38
N GLN A 67 -2.38 -1.12 19.15
CA GLN A 67 -2.88 0.23 18.89
C GLN A 67 -4.25 0.48 19.55
N ALA A 68 -5.16 -0.50 19.46
CA ALA A 68 -6.48 -0.42 20.09
C ALA A 68 -6.36 -0.39 21.63
N ARG A 69 -5.50 -1.22 22.22
CA ARG A 69 -5.25 -1.25 23.67
C ARG A 69 -4.71 0.09 24.20
N LYS A 70 -3.98 0.83 23.37
CA LYS A 70 -3.49 2.18 23.68
C LYS A 70 -4.50 3.30 23.40
N GLY A 71 -5.69 2.97 22.90
CA GLY A 71 -6.73 3.95 22.55
C GLY A 71 -6.42 4.78 21.31
N LEU A 72 -5.53 4.31 20.43
CA LEU A 72 -5.19 5.02 19.17
C LEU A 72 -6.22 4.78 18.07
N ILE A 73 -6.89 3.63 18.12
CA ILE A 73 -7.97 3.20 17.24
C ILE A 73 -9.01 2.45 18.08
N GLY A 74 -10.20 2.26 17.56
CA GLY A 74 -11.24 1.45 18.18
C GLY A 74 -10.82 -0.02 18.30
N GLU A 75 -11.53 -0.75 19.17
CA GLU A 75 -11.37 -2.20 19.28
C GLU A 75 -11.56 -2.88 17.92
N LEU A 76 -10.74 -3.90 17.65
CA LEU A 76 -10.89 -4.70 16.44
C LEU A 76 -12.25 -5.43 16.45
N ASP A 77 -12.91 -5.42 15.29
CA ASP A 77 -14.02 -6.33 14.99
C ASP A 77 -13.40 -7.66 14.51
N VAL A 78 -13.26 -8.61 15.43
CA VAL A 78 -12.57 -9.88 15.22
C VAL A 78 -13.24 -10.73 14.12
N GLU A 79 -14.58 -10.68 14.01
CA GLU A 79 -15.32 -11.45 13.01
C GLU A 79 -15.12 -10.91 11.59
N LYS A 80 -14.96 -9.59 11.46
CA LYS A 80 -14.71 -8.91 10.19
C LYS A 80 -13.23 -8.78 9.83
N THR A 81 -12.34 -8.93 10.80
CA THR A 81 -10.88 -8.85 10.60
C THR A 81 -10.35 -10.18 10.07
N LYS A 82 -10.17 -10.27 8.75
CA LYS A 82 -9.70 -11.47 8.05
C LYS A 82 -9.26 -11.15 6.63
N ASN A 83 -8.57 -12.09 5.99
CA ASN A 83 -8.20 -12.03 4.56
C ASN A 83 -7.51 -10.72 4.18
N GLY A 84 -6.55 -10.26 4.98
CA GLY A 84 -5.81 -9.03 4.71
C GLY A 84 -6.53 -7.73 5.10
N VAL A 85 -7.75 -7.81 5.66
CA VAL A 85 -8.53 -6.64 6.06
C VAL A 85 -8.63 -6.55 7.58
N ILE A 86 -8.17 -5.42 8.14
CA ILE A 86 -8.39 -5.04 9.54
C ILE A 86 -9.62 -4.14 9.60
N ILE A 87 -10.55 -4.43 10.51
CA ILE A 87 -11.74 -3.63 10.79
C ILE A 87 -11.81 -3.35 12.28
N CYS A 88 -12.06 -2.11 12.65
CA CYS A 88 -12.31 -1.71 14.04
C CYS A 88 -13.75 -1.19 14.19
N LYS A 89 -14.27 -1.26 15.42
CA LYS A 89 -15.66 -0.88 15.75
C LYS A 89 -15.93 0.62 15.60
N ASP A 90 -14.89 1.44 15.57
CA ASP A 90 -14.95 2.89 15.32
C ASP A 90 -15.01 3.26 13.83
N GLY A 91 -15.04 2.26 12.95
CA GLY A 91 -15.06 2.45 11.49
C GLY A 91 -13.67 2.49 10.85
N PHE A 92 -12.58 2.34 11.61
CA PHE A 92 -11.25 2.19 11.02
C PHE A 92 -11.17 0.93 10.16
N ARG A 93 -10.56 1.06 8.97
CA ARG A 93 -10.37 -0.01 8.01
C ARG A 93 -9.00 0.09 7.36
N ALA A 94 -8.27 -1.02 7.30
CA ALA A 94 -7.01 -1.13 6.57
C ALA A 94 -6.96 -2.43 5.77
N THR A 95 -6.72 -2.35 4.47
CA THR A 95 -6.68 -3.47 3.52
C THR A 95 -5.24 -3.77 3.09
N THR A 96 -4.94 -4.99 2.69
CA THR A 96 -3.71 -5.31 1.93
C THR A 96 -4.07 -5.50 0.46
N HIS A 97 -3.09 -5.33 -0.42
CA HIS A 97 -3.22 -5.66 -1.83
C HIS A 97 -2.68 -7.08 -2.06
N SER A 98 -3.37 -7.87 -2.89
CA SER A 98 -2.83 -9.16 -3.34
C SER A 98 -1.78 -8.97 -4.43
N ILE A 99 -1.01 -10.02 -4.74
CA ILE A 99 -0.10 -10.02 -5.91
C ILE A 99 -0.87 -9.65 -7.18
N THR A 100 -2.06 -10.24 -7.39
CA THR A 100 -2.89 -9.94 -8.56
C THR A 100 -3.32 -8.47 -8.62
N ASP A 101 -3.56 -7.83 -7.48
CA ASP A 101 -3.87 -6.40 -7.45
C ASP A 101 -2.64 -5.56 -7.81
N LEU A 102 -1.45 -5.94 -7.30
CA LEU A 102 -0.19 -5.29 -7.67
C LEU A 102 0.14 -5.46 -9.16
N GLU A 103 -0.13 -6.63 -9.75
CA GLU A 103 0.04 -6.84 -11.19
C GLU A 103 -0.86 -5.92 -12.02
N LYS A 104 -2.13 -5.73 -11.61
CA LYS A 104 -3.04 -4.78 -12.28
C LYS A 104 -2.49 -3.36 -12.24
N ILE A 105 -1.99 -2.95 -11.07
CA ILE A 105 -1.34 -1.64 -10.90
C ILE A 105 -0.13 -1.53 -11.83
N GLY A 106 0.79 -2.49 -11.80
CA GLY A 106 1.98 -2.51 -12.67
C GLY A 106 1.62 -2.39 -14.15
N ARG A 107 0.70 -3.24 -14.64
CA ARG A 107 0.22 -3.22 -16.04
C ARG A 107 -0.42 -1.89 -16.43
N SER A 108 -1.10 -1.20 -15.51
CA SER A 108 -1.77 0.07 -15.79
C SER A 108 -0.81 1.24 -16.05
N THR A 109 0.45 1.12 -15.64
CA THR A 109 1.42 2.22 -15.73
C THR A 109 2.04 2.41 -17.12
N ASN A 110 1.96 1.41 -18.01
CA ASN A 110 2.72 1.34 -19.28
C ASN A 110 4.25 1.45 -19.10
N CYS A 111 4.76 1.09 -17.93
CA CYS A 111 6.18 1.09 -17.57
C CYS A 111 6.68 -0.34 -17.31
N ASP A 112 8.00 -0.50 -17.21
CA ASP A 112 8.59 -1.76 -16.76
C ASP A 112 8.34 -1.95 -15.25
N TRP A 113 7.95 -3.15 -14.85
CA TRP A 113 7.64 -3.44 -13.45
C TRP A 113 8.00 -4.86 -13.03
N GLN A 114 8.25 -5.03 -11.73
CA GLN A 114 8.60 -6.29 -11.09
C GLN A 114 7.93 -6.40 -9.72
N ILE A 115 7.63 -7.62 -9.30
CA ILE A 115 7.12 -7.92 -7.96
C ILE A 115 8.18 -8.71 -7.17
N PHE A 116 8.38 -8.33 -5.92
CA PHE A 116 9.33 -8.98 -5.00
C PHE A 116 8.63 -9.34 -3.69
N GLU A 117 8.90 -10.53 -3.17
CA GLU A 117 8.57 -10.91 -1.80
C GLU A 117 9.82 -10.72 -0.93
N VAL A 118 9.66 -10.16 0.26
CA VAL A 118 10.76 -9.81 1.16
C VAL A 118 10.48 -10.35 2.56
N ASP A 119 11.34 -11.26 3.01
CA ASP A 119 11.40 -11.81 4.37
C ASP A 119 10.05 -12.33 4.91
N ASP A 120 9.22 -12.92 4.04
CA ASP A 120 7.85 -13.37 4.35
C ASP A 120 6.94 -12.29 4.96
N SER A 121 7.38 -11.02 4.92
CA SER A 121 6.74 -9.90 5.63
C SER A 121 6.00 -8.98 4.68
N SER A 122 6.55 -8.79 3.50
CA SER A 122 6.16 -7.71 2.59
C SER A 122 6.23 -8.16 1.14
N ILE A 123 5.35 -7.59 0.32
CA ILE A 123 5.38 -7.70 -1.14
C ILE A 123 5.56 -6.31 -1.70
N PHE A 124 6.50 -6.16 -2.63
CA PHE A 124 6.82 -4.92 -3.30
C PHE A 124 6.46 -5.01 -4.78
N LEU A 125 5.74 -4.01 -5.28
CA LEU A 125 5.72 -3.66 -6.70
C LEU A 125 6.74 -2.55 -6.93
N VAL A 126 7.69 -2.79 -7.82
CA VAL A 126 8.67 -1.79 -8.27
C VAL A 126 8.37 -1.46 -9.72
N VAL A 127 8.23 -0.17 -10.03
CA VAL A 127 7.95 0.34 -11.38
C VAL A 127 9.03 1.34 -11.77
N GLU A 128 9.59 1.23 -12.97
CA GLU A 128 10.61 2.13 -13.52
C GLU A 128 10.03 2.94 -14.69
N LYS A 129 10.12 4.27 -14.62
CA LYS A 129 9.55 5.19 -15.63
C LYS A 129 10.43 5.32 -16.87
#